data_AF-A0AAP5JTU6-F1
#
_entry.id   AF-A0AAP5JTU6-F1
#
_cell.length_a   1.000
_cell.length_b   1.000
_cell.length_c   1.000
_cell.angle_alpha   90.00
_cell.angle_beta   90.00
_cell.angle_gamma   90.00
#
_symmetry.space_group_name_H-M   'P 1'
#
loop_
_entity.id
_entity.type
_entity.pdbx_description
1 polymer ?
#
loop_
_entity_poly.entity_id
_entity_poly.type
_entity_poly.pdbx_seq_one_letter_code
_entity_poly.pdbx_strand_id
1 'polypeptide(L)' 'MIHQYKLNGYNIVLDTYSGSVHVVDDLAYEIIALYETTNAGKIRT' A
#
# COMPACT_ATOMS: atom_id res chain seq x y z
N MET A 1 -6.94 -7.38 -4.06
CA MET A 1 -6.13 -6.56 -4.96
C MET A 1 -6.03 -5.24 -4.26
N ILE A 2 -4.82 -4.73 -4.06
CA ILE A 2 -4.62 -3.44 -3.43
C ILE A 2 -4.50 -2.42 -4.56
N HIS A 3 -5.14 -1.26 -4.41
CA HIS A 3 -4.98 -0.15 -5.33
C HIS A 3 -4.42 1.05 -4.60
N GLN A 4 -3.28 1.56 -5.06
CA GLN A 4 -2.58 2.68 -4.43
C GLN A 4 -2.66 3.91 -5.33
N TYR A 5 -3.06 5.05 -4.78
CA TYR A 5 -3.08 6.32 -5.52
C TYR A 5 -2.82 7.50 -4.59
N LYS A 6 -2.33 8.60 -5.16
CA LYS A 6 -2.10 9.86 -4.46
C LYS A 6 -3.14 10.88 -4.88
N LEU A 7 -3.80 11.50 -3.91
CA LEU A 7 -4.82 12.52 -4.16
C LEU A 7 -4.65 13.67 -3.17
N ASN A 8 -4.50 14.89 -3.67
CA ASN A 8 -4.38 16.10 -2.85
C ASN A 8 -3.31 16.01 -1.74
N GLY A 9 -2.20 15.32 -2.01
CA GLY A 9 -1.11 15.12 -1.03
C GLY A 9 -1.32 13.96 -0.06
N TYR A 10 -2.42 13.23 -0.15
CA TYR A 10 -2.67 12.03 0.65
C TYR A 10 -2.28 10.76 -0.11
N ASN A 11 -1.64 9.84 0.62
CA ASN A 11 -1.36 8.50 0.16
C ASN A 11 -2.54 7.59 0.53
N ILE A 12 -3.29 7.14 -0.47
CA ILE A 12 -4.50 6.35 -0.29
C ILE A 12 -4.28 4.93 -0.79
N VAL A 13 -4.70 3.97 0.02
CA VAL A 13 -4.66 2.54 -0.25
C VAL A 13 -6.08 1.99 -0.16
N LEU A 14 -6.57 1.44 -1.27
CA LEU A 14 -7.88 0.80 -1.37
C LEU A 14 -7.71 -0.72 -1.42
N ASP A 15 -8.27 -1.42 -0.44
CA ASP A 15 -8.43 -2.88 -0.52
C ASP A 15 -9.76 -3.22 -1.20
N THR A 16 -9.69 -3.69 -2.45
CA THR A 16 -10.88 -3.95 -3.24
C THR A 16 -11.66 -5.18 -2.80
N TYR A 17 -11.06 -6.09 -2.02
CA TYR A 17 -11.77 -7.28 -1.55
C TYR A 17 -12.63 -6.99 -0.32
N SER A 18 -12.17 -6.10 0.56
CA SER A 18 -12.94 -5.69 1.74
C SER A 18 -13.70 -4.38 1.55
N GLY A 19 -13.32 -3.54 0.58
CA GLY A 19 -13.83 -2.18 0.41
C GLY A 19 -13.21 -1.17 1.38
N SER A 20 -12.18 -1.56 2.14
CA SER A 20 -11.52 -0.67 3.10
C SER A 20 -10.66 0.38 2.40
N VAL A 21 -10.69 1.60 2.94
CA VAL A 21 -9.86 2.72 2.48
C VAL A 21 -8.95 3.15 3.61
N HIS A 22 -7.65 3.12 3.36
CA HIS A 22 -6.62 3.51 4.31
C HIS A 22 -5.90 4.74 3.80
N VAL A 23 -5.75 5.75 4.66
CA VAL A 23 -4.82 6.86 4.45
C VAL A 23 -3.58 6.56 5.28
N VAL A 24 -2.42 6.53 4.65
CA VAL A 24 -1.17 6.09 5.26
C VAL A 24 -0.11 7.17 5.15
N ASP A 25 0.94 7.05 5.96
CA ASP A 25 2.15 7.87 5.80
C ASP A 25 2.99 7.42 4.58
N ASP A 26 4.03 8.20 4.25
CA ASP A 26 4.90 7.91 3.11
C ASP A 26 5.65 6.58 3.26
N LEU A 27 6.14 6.25 4.47
CA LEU A 27 6.92 5.04 4.71
C LEU A 27 6.05 3.79 4.50
N ALA A 28 4.84 3.79 5.04
CA ALA A 28 3.89 2.70 4.86
C ALA A 28 3.47 2.55 3.38
N TYR A 29 3.26 3.66 2.67
CA TYR A 29 2.94 3.63 1.24
C TYR A 29 4.05 2.95 0.41
N GLU A 30 5.31 3.28 0.69
CA GLU A 30 6.46 2.66 0.02
C GLU A 30 6.58 1.16 0.35
N ILE A 31 6.40 0.78 1.61
CA ILE A 31 6.46 -0.63 2.03
C ILE A 31 5.35 -1.46 1.36
N ILE A 32 4.13 -0.91 1.26
CA ILE A 32 3.00 -1.58 0.60
C ILE A 32 3.29 -1.76 -0.89
N ALA A 33 3.84 -0.74 -1.57
CA ALA A 33 4.30 -0.86 -2.95
C ALA A 33 5.38 -1.93 -3.13
N LEU A 34 6.34 -2.03 -2.21
CA LEU A 34 7.38 -3.08 -2.23
C LEU A 34 6.80 -4.49 -2.07
N TYR A 35 5.69 -4.63 -1.35
CA TYR A 35 5.03 -5.92 -1.11
C TYR A 35 4.40 -6.52 -2.38
N GLU A 36 3.97 -5.70 -3.33
CA GLU A 36 3.48 -6.19 -4.63
C GLU A 36 4.61 -6.63 -5.56
N THR A 37 5.78 -5.97 -5.49
CA THR A 37 6.88 -6.20 -6.44
C THR A 37 7.94 -7.17 -5.94
N THR A 38 7.98 -7.45 -4.63
CA THR A 38 9.07 -8.20 -4.01
C THR A 38 8.56 -9.51 -3.42
N ASN A 39 9.33 -10.59 -3.60
CA ASN A 39 9.03 -11.88 -2.95
C ASN A 39 8.91 -11.70 -1.44
N ALA A 40 7.77 -12.07 -0.86
CA ALA A 40 7.41 -11.82 0.54
C ALA A 40 8.44 -12.30 1.57
N GLY A 41 9.24 -13.33 1.22
CA GLY A 41 10.33 -13.82 2.06
C GLY A 41 11.49 -12.84 2.26
N LYS A 42 11.60 -11.76 1.47
CA LYS A 42 12.64 -10.73 1.61
C LYS A 42 12.21 -9.50 2.42
N ILE A 43 10.91 -9.33 2.65
CA ILE A 43 10.37 -8.20 3.41
C ILE A 43 10.31 -8.54 4.91
N ARG A 44 10.34 -9.83 5.25
CA ARG A 44 10.44 -10.34 6.61
C ARG A 44 11.91 -10.40 7.03
N THR A 45 12.36 -9.44 7.83
CA THR A 45 13.64 -9.53 8.56
C THR A 45 13.51 -10.50 9.73
#